data_AF-A0AAX2UPD5-F1
#
_entry.id   AF-A0AAX2UPD5-F1
#
_cell.length_a   1.000
_cell.length_b   1.000
_cell.length_c   1.000
_cell.angle_alpha   90.00
_cell.angle_beta   90.00
_cell.angle_gamma   90.00
#
_symmetry.space_group_name_H-M   'P 1'
#
loop_
_entity.id
_entity.type
_entity.pdbx_description
1 polymer ?
#
loop_
_entity_poly.entity_id
_entity_poly.type
_entity_poly.pdbx_seq_one_letter_code
_entity_poly.pdbx_strand_id
1 'polypeptide(L)'
;MSAFKFKPASALELYDLLVAAYPDKFNEDGPDIWDDVMEFAEELVSSGDVEVLSELLGRVVMLASPMQGMIAGESRHSLGKVTIQGNQVLMTSAISRPVAMPEKVQ
;
A
#
# COMPACT_ATOMS: atom_id res chain seq x y z
N MET A 1 19.77 -8.91 -15.91
CA MET A 1 19.10 -7.73 -15.33
C MET A 1 17.61 -7.99 -15.29
N SER A 2 17.02 -8.22 -14.11
CA SER A 2 15.57 -8.08 -13.98
C SER A 2 15.32 -6.62 -13.62
N ALA A 3 14.91 -5.82 -14.60
CA ALA A 3 14.49 -4.44 -14.33
C ALA A 3 13.39 -4.50 -13.25
N PHE A 4 13.51 -3.69 -12.21
CA PHE A 4 12.47 -3.55 -11.21
C PHE A 4 11.21 -3.05 -11.91
N LYS A 5 10.23 -3.94 -12.13
CA LYS A 5 9.03 -3.60 -12.90
C LYS A 5 7.98 -3.02 -11.98
N PHE A 6 7.47 -1.86 -12.38
CA PHE A 6 6.23 -1.32 -11.85
C PHE A 6 5.14 -2.41 -11.84
N LYS A 7 4.40 -2.48 -10.73
CA LYS A 7 3.24 -3.34 -10.57
C LYS A 7 2.11 -2.52 -9.93
N PRO A 8 0.92 -2.45 -10.55
CA PRO A 8 -0.27 -1.87 -9.93
C PRO A 8 -0.56 -2.49 -8.56
N ALA A 9 -1.34 -1.79 -7.72
CA ALA A 9 -1.92 -2.42 -6.54
C ALA A 9 -2.83 -3.58 -6.97
N SER A 10 -2.79 -4.71 -6.26
CA SER A 10 -3.83 -5.74 -6.41
C SER A 10 -5.13 -5.27 -5.74
N ALA A 11 -6.25 -5.92 -6.06
CA ALA A 11 -7.53 -5.65 -5.40
C ALA A 11 -7.43 -5.76 -3.87
N LEU A 12 -6.69 -6.77 -3.36
CA LEU A 12 -6.48 -6.93 -1.92
C LEU A 12 -5.61 -5.80 -1.34
N GLU A 13 -4.55 -5.40 -2.03
CA GLU A 13 -3.70 -4.28 -1.58
C GLU A 13 -4.49 -2.95 -1.57
N LEU A 14 -5.38 -2.76 -2.55
CA LEU A 14 -6.28 -1.62 -2.61
C LEU A 14 -7.27 -1.63 -1.46
N TYR A 15 -7.94 -2.77 -1.23
CA TYR A 15 -8.85 -2.98 -0.11
C TYR A 15 -8.19 -2.63 1.23
N ASP A 16 -7.04 -3.26 1.53
CA ASP A 16 -6.33 -3.06 2.80
C ASP A 16 -5.89 -1.59 2.99
N LEU A 17 -5.50 -0.91 1.90
CA LEU A 17 -5.14 0.51 1.95
C LEU A 17 -6.34 1.42 2.22
N LEU A 18 -7.49 1.16 1.59
CA LEU A 18 -8.69 1.98 1.78
C LEU A 18 -9.26 1.81 3.17
N VAL A 19 -9.29 0.60 3.70
CA VAL A 19 -9.68 0.33 5.08
C VAL A 19 -8.75 1.06 6.05
N ALA A 20 -7.42 0.98 5.83
CA ALA A 20 -6.45 1.69 6.66
C ALA A 20 -6.55 3.23 6.55
N ALA A 21 -6.93 3.77 5.39
CA ALA A 21 -7.03 5.20 5.14
C ALA A 21 -8.34 5.81 5.65
N TYR A 22 -9.42 5.03 5.72
CA TYR A 22 -10.75 5.49 6.12
C TYR A 22 -11.35 4.63 7.26
N PRO A 23 -10.68 4.55 8.42
CA PRO A 23 -11.11 3.69 9.53
C PRO A 23 -12.46 4.12 10.13
N ASP A 24 -12.85 5.38 10.00
CA ASP A 24 -14.17 5.87 10.44
C ASP A 24 -15.31 5.44 9.52
N LYS A 25 -15.00 5.09 8.26
CA LYS A 25 -15.98 4.61 7.27
C LYS A 25 -16.10 3.09 7.31
N PHE A 26 -14.98 2.41 7.45
CA PHE A 26 -14.87 0.97 7.37
C PHE A 26 -14.52 0.38 8.73
N ASN A 27 -15.50 -0.28 9.35
CA ASN A 27 -15.25 -0.99 10.61
C ASN A 27 -14.58 -2.34 10.32
N GLU A 28 -13.27 -2.44 10.57
CA GLU A 28 -12.47 -3.67 10.42
C GLU A 28 -13.04 -4.87 11.21
N ASP A 29 -13.77 -4.63 12.30
CA ASP A 29 -14.38 -5.67 13.16
C ASP A 29 -15.83 -6.03 12.74
N GLY A 30 -16.30 -5.47 11.62
CA GLY A 30 -17.65 -5.63 11.11
C GLY A 30 -17.89 -6.90 10.27
N PRO A 31 -19.10 -7.06 9.69
CA PRO A 31 -19.35 -8.05 8.64
C PRO A 31 -18.42 -7.84 7.44
N ASP A 32 -18.37 -8.80 6.50
CA ASP A 32 -17.60 -8.67 5.27
C ASP A 32 -17.96 -7.36 4.52
N ILE A 33 -17.00 -6.43 4.47
CA ILE A 33 -17.14 -5.09 3.88
C ILE A 33 -16.46 -4.98 2.51
N TRP A 34 -16.05 -6.10 1.91
CA TRP A 34 -15.32 -6.09 0.64
C TRP A 34 -16.05 -5.28 -0.44
N ASP A 35 -17.33 -5.56 -0.67
CA ASP A 35 -18.10 -4.90 -1.73
C ASP A 35 -18.24 -3.39 -1.48
N ASP A 36 -18.53 -2.98 -0.24
CA ASP A 36 -18.63 -1.56 0.15
C ASP A 36 -17.31 -0.80 -0.08
N VAL A 37 -16.18 -1.44 0.21
CA VAL A 37 -14.84 -0.86 0.01
C VAL A 37 -14.53 -0.73 -1.48
N MET A 38 -14.86 -1.74 -2.28
CA MET A 38 -14.60 -1.74 -3.71
C MET A 38 -15.52 -0.77 -4.46
N GLU A 39 -16.79 -0.66 -4.08
CA GLU A 39 -17.71 0.36 -4.60
C GLU A 39 -17.18 1.77 -4.29
N PHE A 40 -16.73 2.00 -3.06
CA PHE A 40 -16.10 3.27 -2.72
C PHE A 40 -14.82 3.54 -3.52
N ALA A 41 -14.04 2.51 -3.85
CA ALA A 41 -12.85 2.66 -4.68
C ALA A 41 -13.20 3.17 -6.08
N GLU A 42 -14.31 2.70 -6.67
CA GLU A 42 -14.83 3.18 -7.95
C GLU A 42 -15.29 4.65 -7.86
N GLU A 43 -15.95 5.02 -6.77
CA GLU A 43 -16.40 6.42 -6.53
C GLU A 43 -15.23 7.42 -6.40
N LEU A 44 -14.08 6.98 -5.90
CA LEU A 44 -12.90 7.83 -5.75
C LEU A 44 -12.29 8.27 -7.09
N VAL A 45 -12.63 7.59 -8.19
CA VAL A 45 -12.12 7.89 -9.52
C VAL A 45 -13.26 8.36 -10.42
N SER A 46 -13.17 9.57 -10.98
CA SER A 46 -14.28 10.13 -11.79
C SER A 46 -14.61 9.31 -13.04
N SER A 47 -13.73 8.41 -13.48
CA SER A 47 -13.97 7.47 -14.58
C SER A 47 -14.80 6.24 -14.17
N GLY A 48 -14.92 5.95 -12.87
CA GLY A 48 -15.39 4.66 -12.36
C GLY A 48 -14.42 3.49 -12.59
N ASP A 49 -13.23 3.77 -13.14
CA ASP A 49 -12.23 2.75 -13.47
C ASP A 49 -11.23 2.61 -12.33
N VAL A 50 -11.44 1.59 -11.50
CA VAL A 50 -10.61 1.28 -10.33
C VAL A 50 -9.17 0.88 -10.71
N GLU A 51 -8.92 0.46 -11.95
CA GLU A 51 -7.57 0.15 -12.41
C GLU A 51 -6.68 1.40 -12.40
N VAL A 52 -7.25 2.58 -12.69
CA VAL A 52 -6.53 3.86 -12.64
C VAL A 52 -6.04 4.16 -11.22
N LEU A 53 -6.89 3.93 -10.21
CA LEU A 53 -6.51 4.09 -8.81
C LEU A 53 -5.42 3.07 -8.41
N SER A 54 -5.58 1.82 -8.87
CA SER A 54 -4.60 0.75 -8.62
C SER A 54 -3.23 1.06 -9.23
N GLU A 55 -3.20 1.63 -10.45
CA GLU A 55 -1.96 2.08 -11.09
C GLU A 55 -1.31 3.22 -10.31
N LEU A 56 -2.10 4.21 -9.91
CA LEU A 56 -1.62 5.36 -9.15
C LEU A 56 -0.96 4.90 -7.85
N LEU A 57 -1.66 4.11 -7.04
CA LEU A 57 -1.14 3.62 -5.75
C LEU A 57 0.09 2.74 -5.94
N GLY A 58 0.14 1.92 -6.99
CA GLY A 58 1.32 1.14 -7.37
C GLY A 58 2.56 2.01 -7.68
N ARG A 59 2.36 3.21 -8.26
CA ARG A 59 3.45 4.18 -8.48
C ARG A 59 3.81 4.92 -7.20
N VAL A 60 2.80 5.34 -6.43
CA VAL A 60 2.99 6.09 -5.17
C VAL A 60 3.79 5.27 -4.16
N VAL A 61 3.51 3.96 -4.01
CA VAL A 61 4.30 3.12 -3.10
C VAL A 61 5.79 3.14 -3.49
N MET A 62 6.13 3.02 -4.78
CA MET A 62 7.52 3.05 -5.24
C MET A 62 8.23 4.39 -5.00
N LEU A 63 7.49 5.48 -4.76
CA LEU A 63 8.03 6.80 -4.43
C LEU A 63 8.08 7.05 -2.91
N ALA A 64 7.43 6.23 -2.10
CA ALA A 64 7.49 6.33 -0.65
C ALA A 64 8.92 6.07 -0.16
N SER A 65 9.37 6.81 0.84
CA SER A 65 10.68 6.57 1.45
C SER A 65 10.78 5.12 1.94
N PRO A 66 11.85 4.38 1.60
CA PRO A 66 12.00 3.01 2.05
C PRO A 66 12.00 2.90 3.58
N MET A 67 11.30 1.88 4.08
CA MET A 67 11.33 1.49 5.48
C MET A 67 12.05 0.16 5.62
N GLN A 68 12.87 0.03 6.66
CA GLN A 68 13.56 -1.21 6.97
C GLN A 68 12.63 -2.12 7.79
N GLY A 69 12.41 -3.35 7.32
CA GLY A 69 11.64 -4.33 8.06
C GLY A 69 12.38 -4.76 9.33
N MET A 70 11.68 -4.82 10.47
CA MET A 70 12.28 -5.14 11.77
C MET A 70 12.88 -6.55 11.86
N ILE A 71 12.36 -7.51 11.07
CA ILE A 71 12.76 -8.93 11.13
C ILE A 71 13.79 -9.26 10.05
N ALA A 72 13.47 -8.98 8.78
CA ALA A 72 14.30 -9.38 7.65
C ALA A 72 15.46 -8.43 7.34
N GLY A 73 15.45 -7.20 7.90
CA GLY A 73 16.45 -6.17 7.60
C GLY A 73 16.41 -5.62 6.18
N GLU A 74 15.54 -6.14 5.32
CA GLU A 74 15.33 -5.65 3.96
C GLU A 74 14.64 -4.28 3.96
N SER A 75 15.13 -3.38 3.11
CA SER A 75 14.46 -2.12 2.83
C SER A 75 13.36 -2.33 1.81
N ARG A 76 12.16 -1.82 2.11
CA ARG A 76 10.99 -1.95 1.25
C ARG A 76 10.26 -0.61 1.16
N HIS A 77 9.74 -0.33 -0.02
CA HIS A 77 8.75 0.71 -0.23
C HIS A 77 7.41 0.19 0.26
N SER A 78 6.75 0.89 1.18
CA SER A 78 5.55 0.39 1.81
C SER A 78 4.58 1.51 2.16
N LEU A 79 3.28 1.21 2.09
CA LEU A 79 2.19 2.05 2.58
C LEU A 79 1.20 1.17 3.35
N GLY A 80 0.52 1.76 4.33
CA GLY A 80 -0.46 1.05 5.15
C GLY A 80 -0.81 1.80 6.42
N LYS A 81 -1.39 1.09 7.38
CA LYS A 81 -1.89 1.64 8.65
C LYS A 81 -0.74 2.14 9.51
N VAL A 82 -0.76 3.43 9.83
CA VAL A 82 0.25 4.05 10.70
C VAL A 82 -0.21 3.99 12.15
N THR A 83 0.67 3.52 13.04
CA THR A 83 0.48 3.56 14.49
C THR A 83 1.61 4.35 15.13
N ILE A 84 1.29 5.34 15.96
CA ILE A 84 2.31 6.09 16.71
C ILE A 84 2.38 5.53 18.12
N GLN A 85 3.55 5.05 18.55
CA GLN A 85 3.81 4.55 19.90
C GLN A 85 4.95 5.35 20.53
N GLY A 86 4.61 6.27 21.43
CA GLY A 86 5.60 7.18 22.03
C GLY A 86 6.24 8.09 20.97
N ASN A 87 7.55 7.94 20.76
CA ASN A 87 8.31 8.68 19.74
C ASN A 87 8.55 7.89 18.44
N GLN A 88 7.92 6.72 18.30
CA GLN A 88 8.10 5.85 17.15
C GLN A 88 6.86 5.87 16.25
N VAL A 89 7.12 5.93 14.95
CA VAL A 89 6.10 5.72 13.90
C VAL A 89 6.26 4.29 13.40
N LEU A 90 5.24 3.47 13.65
CA LEU A 90 5.15 2.09 13.19
C LEU A 90 4.13 2.01 12.05
N MET A 91 4.27 1.02 11.18
CA MET A 91 3.34 0.81 10.10
C MET A 91 3.11 -0.68 9.85
N THR A 92 1.84 -1.08 9.76
CA THR A 92 1.44 -2.36 9.20
C THR A 92 1.22 -2.17 7.71
N SER A 93 2.04 -2.84 6.89
CA SER A 93 2.04 -2.64 5.44
C SER A 93 0.82 -3.31 4.79
N ALA A 94 0.06 -2.55 4.00
CA ALA A 94 -0.99 -3.06 3.12
C ALA A 94 -0.43 -3.35 1.71
N ILE A 95 0.41 -2.45 1.20
CA ILE A 95 1.16 -2.63 -0.04
C ILE A 95 2.65 -2.55 0.25
N SER A 96 3.44 -3.44 -0.34
CA SER A 96 4.90 -3.42 -0.20
C SER A 96 5.62 -3.84 -1.48
N ARG A 97 6.70 -3.14 -1.80
CA ARG A 97 7.59 -3.42 -2.94
C ARG A 97 9.04 -3.44 -2.45
N PRO A 98 9.89 -4.37 -2.92
CA PRO A 98 11.30 -4.37 -2.55
C PRO A 98 11.99 -3.07 -3.00
N VAL A 99 13.08 -2.65 -2.35
CA VAL A 99 13.92 -1.57 -2.91
C VAL A 99 14.88 -2.17 -3.94
N ALA A 100 15.00 -1.53 -5.11
CA ALA A 100 16.08 -1.84 -6.04
C ALA A 100 17.40 -1.33 -5.45
N MET A 101 18.17 -2.22 -4.82
CA MET A 101 19.55 -1.91 -4.46
C MET A 101 20.40 -1.90 -5.74
N PRO A 102 21.13 -0.82 -6.04
CA PRO A 102 22.14 -0.89 -7.10
C PRO A 102 23.15 -1.99 -6.72
N GLU A 103 23.56 -2.81 -7.70
CA GLU A 103 24.69 -3.71 -7.50
C GLU A 103 25.88 -2.89 -6.99
N LYS A 104 26.56 -3.37 -5.95
CA LYS A 104 27.83 -2.78 -5.53
C LYS A 104 28.76 -2.87 -6.74
N VAL A 105 29.10 -1.73 -7.33
CA VAL A 105 30.23 -1.65 -8.26
C VAL A 105 31.46 -2.02 -7.42
N GLN A 106 31.98 -3.22 -7.62
CA GLN A 106 33.24 -3.68 -7.04
C GLN A 106 34.42 -3.01 -7.73
#